data_AF-A0A1F4PIZ5-F1
#
_entry.id   AF-A0A1F4PIZ5-F1
#
_cell.length_a   1.000
_cell.length_b   1.000
_cell.length_c   1.000
_cell.angle_alpha   90.00
_cell.angle_beta   90.00
_cell.angle_gamma   90.00
#
_symmetry.space_group_name_H-M   'P 1'
#
loop_
_entity.id
_entity.type
_entity.pdbx_description
1 polymer ?
#
loop_
_entity_poly.entity_id
_entity_poly.type
_entity_poly.pdbx_seq_one_letter_code
_entity_poly.pdbx_strand_id
1 'polypeptide(L)'
;MNKLLIFLLINFQLNAHFENRFAPSYLDKLLKWLGETTFVANYETRSIPEDCDLLELPEPVKILFSEAQQTFGVAECSKLPVKGFSSENYHTLNYDLNKHAIAVTTPNYLAVNMEFIKQEHPYGAFRQGALHEATHIKYNDPFLKFILHDYSILFLALLIIFIIFLIIFVIISILQLFLVFRIFIFIALLLFYILLCFAKTEGFFKIFDSDLRNWVEKYLEQRADTESFKNLDCYECVKEARYLLNTDDEKEKNSGYLSVNRIKEIRRKFKNENRVCDVHKNIKERRKIEVCKQDKNWKPKKVLTFDIYSKKCV
;
A
#
# COMPACT_ATOMS: atom_id res chain seq x y z
N MET A 1 -0.43 7.26 31.13
CA MET A 1 -0.26 7.32 29.66
C MET A 1 1.22 7.44 29.33
N ASN A 2 1.72 6.48 28.56
CA ASN A 2 3.13 6.07 28.51
C ASN A 2 4.07 7.08 27.87
N LYS A 3 5.03 7.61 28.67
CA LYS A 3 6.22 8.32 28.17
C LYS A 3 7.05 7.47 27.20
N LEU A 4 6.90 6.13 27.24
CA LEU A 4 7.53 5.21 26.28
C LEU A 4 6.89 5.28 24.89
N LEU A 5 5.56 5.48 24.81
CA LEU A 5 4.85 5.67 23.53
C LEU A 5 5.22 7.03 22.92
N ILE A 6 5.33 8.06 23.78
CA ILE A 6 5.79 9.39 23.39
C ILE A 6 7.28 9.35 23.00
N PHE A 7 8.14 8.57 23.66
CA PHE A 7 9.57 8.44 23.31
C PHE A 7 9.80 7.69 21.99
N LEU A 8 8.95 6.70 21.67
CA LEU A 8 8.91 6.06 20.36
C LEU A 8 8.35 6.99 19.27
N LEU A 9 7.41 7.88 19.62
CA LEU A 9 6.86 8.91 18.71
C LEU A 9 7.75 10.16 18.57
N ILE A 10 8.68 10.44 19.49
CA ILE A 10 9.56 11.63 19.46
C ILE A 10 10.90 11.32 18.78
N ASN A 11 11.45 10.10 18.89
CA ASN A 11 12.60 9.69 18.04
C ASN A 11 12.21 9.52 16.55
N PHE A 12 10.93 9.72 16.24
CA PHE A 12 10.27 9.54 14.95
C PHE A 12 10.45 10.73 13.99
N GLN A 13 11.01 11.87 14.43
CA GLN A 13 11.04 13.11 13.64
C GLN A 13 12.34 13.43 12.90
N LEU A 14 13.42 12.63 13.01
CA LEU A 14 14.74 13.06 12.51
C LEU A 14 15.34 12.30 11.34
N ASN A 15 14.68 11.29 10.75
CA ASN A 15 15.19 10.62 9.55
C ASN A 15 14.06 10.13 8.64
N ALA A 16 13.64 10.93 7.65
CA ALA A 16 12.93 10.43 6.46
C ALA A 16 12.60 11.53 5.45
N HIS A 17 13.55 11.96 4.61
CA HIS A 17 13.15 12.71 3.40
C HIS A 17 12.52 11.79 2.33
N PHE A 18 12.64 10.45 2.45
CA PHE A 18 12.15 9.48 1.45
C PHE A 18 11.56 8.18 2.03
N GLU A 19 11.39 8.05 3.34
CA GLU A 19 10.92 6.80 3.96
C GLU A 19 9.41 6.84 4.28
N ASN A 20 8.83 5.67 4.51
CA ASN A 20 7.45 5.55 4.97
C ASN A 20 7.35 6.19 6.37
N ARG A 21 6.41 7.12 6.57
CA ARG A 21 6.18 7.78 7.85
C ARG A 21 5.43 6.88 8.83
N PHE A 22 4.72 5.86 8.37
CA PHE A 22 3.96 4.98 9.25
C PHE A 22 4.82 3.82 9.78
N ALA A 23 5.94 3.49 9.12
CA ALA A 23 6.86 2.44 9.58
C ALA A 23 8.33 2.86 9.46
N PRO A 24 9.15 2.71 10.52
CA PRO A 24 10.59 2.93 10.42
C PRO A 24 11.24 1.94 9.44
N SER A 25 12.42 2.29 8.91
CA SER A 25 13.09 1.51 7.85
C SER A 25 13.27 0.02 8.14
N TYR A 26 13.53 -0.38 9.40
CA TYR A 26 13.63 -1.79 9.77
C TYR A 26 12.27 -2.51 9.72
N LEU A 27 11.19 -1.84 10.13
CA LEU A 27 9.83 -2.40 10.09
C LEU A 27 9.34 -2.46 8.65
N ASP A 28 9.61 -1.43 7.83
CA ASP A 28 9.28 -1.45 6.40
C ASP A 28 9.99 -2.61 5.67
N LYS A 29 11.27 -2.84 5.97
CA LYS A 29 12.01 -4.00 5.43
C LYS A 29 11.39 -5.33 5.85
N LEU A 30 11.03 -5.47 7.12
CA LEU A 30 10.39 -6.69 7.64
C LEU A 30 9.02 -6.93 6.96
N LEU A 31 8.18 -5.90 6.87
CA LEU A 31 6.86 -5.98 6.26
C LEU A 31 6.92 -6.25 4.75
N LYS A 32 7.91 -5.67 4.05
CA LYS A 32 8.18 -6.02 2.65
C LYS A 32 8.61 -7.48 2.52
N TRP A 33 9.55 -7.94 3.34
CA TRP A 33 10.02 -9.33 3.33
C TRP A 33 8.88 -10.32 3.60
N LEU A 34 8.01 -10.05 4.58
CA LEU A 34 6.81 -10.85 4.85
C LEU A 34 5.84 -10.85 3.66
N GLY A 35 5.74 -9.72 2.96
CA GLY A 35 4.87 -9.54 1.81
C GLY A 35 5.37 -10.17 0.50
N GLU A 36 6.68 -10.44 0.39
CA GLU A 36 7.29 -11.11 -0.78
C GLU A 36 7.03 -12.63 -0.77
N THR A 37 5.78 -13.02 -0.54
CA THR A 37 5.31 -14.39 -0.58
C THR A 37 4.37 -14.59 -1.77
N THR A 38 4.42 -15.78 -2.37
CA THR A 38 3.50 -16.20 -3.43
C THR A 38 2.14 -16.66 -2.89
N PHE A 39 1.96 -16.69 -1.57
CA PHE A 39 0.72 -17.13 -0.92
C PHE A 39 -0.40 -16.08 -1.10
N VAL A 40 -1.40 -16.35 -1.93
CA VAL A 40 -2.56 -15.44 -2.05
C VAL A 40 -3.51 -15.69 -0.89
N ALA A 41 -3.56 -14.78 0.08
CA ALA A 41 -4.60 -14.81 1.10
C ALA A 41 -5.93 -14.40 0.46
N ASN A 42 -6.89 -15.33 0.41
CA ASN A 42 -8.23 -15.06 -0.09
C ASN A 42 -8.98 -14.23 0.96
N TYR A 43 -8.90 -12.90 0.86
CA TYR A 43 -9.63 -12.00 1.75
C TYR A 43 -10.98 -11.66 1.11
N GLU A 44 -12.06 -12.18 1.70
CA GLU A 44 -13.46 -12.05 1.22
C GLU A 44 -13.89 -10.60 0.95
N THR A 45 -13.28 -9.57 1.58
CA THR A 45 -13.73 -8.20 1.32
C THR A 45 -13.33 -7.64 -0.05
N ARG A 46 -12.45 -8.33 -0.81
CA ARG A 46 -12.09 -7.96 -2.20
C ARG A 46 -12.40 -9.07 -3.21
N SER A 47 -13.08 -10.14 -2.82
CA SER A 47 -13.64 -11.09 -3.78
C SER A 47 -14.82 -10.40 -4.46
N ILE A 48 -14.54 -9.77 -5.59
CA ILE A 48 -15.58 -9.28 -6.48
C ILE A 48 -16.27 -10.53 -7.04
N PRO A 49 -17.62 -10.57 -7.08
CA PRO A 49 -18.34 -11.70 -7.65
C PRO A 49 -17.77 -12.07 -9.03
N GLU A 50 -17.69 -13.36 -9.33
CA GLU A 50 -17.22 -13.87 -10.63
C GLU A 50 -17.99 -13.27 -11.82
N ASP A 51 -19.18 -12.70 -11.56
CA ASP A 51 -20.12 -12.11 -12.52
C ASP A 51 -20.03 -10.56 -12.64
N CYS A 52 -18.94 -9.93 -12.23
CA CYS A 52 -18.81 -8.49 -12.46
C CYS A 52 -18.51 -8.23 -13.94
N ASP A 53 -19.28 -7.35 -14.60
CA ASP A 53 -19.08 -6.91 -15.99
C ASP A 53 -17.73 -6.18 -16.16
N LEU A 54 -16.65 -6.95 -16.15
CA LEU A 54 -15.29 -6.47 -16.38
C LEU A 54 -15.13 -6.16 -17.87
N LEU A 55 -14.67 -4.95 -18.14
CA LEU A 55 -14.54 -4.43 -19.48
C LEU A 55 -13.15 -4.74 -20.04
N GLU A 56 -13.07 -4.90 -21.35
CA GLU A 56 -11.77 -4.91 -22.04
C GLU A 56 -11.15 -3.52 -22.00
N LEU A 57 -9.86 -3.48 -21.67
CA LEU A 57 -9.08 -2.25 -21.68
C LEU A 57 -8.48 -2.00 -23.05
N PRO A 58 -8.28 -0.74 -23.45
CA PRO A 58 -7.40 -0.42 -24.56
C PRO A 58 -6.03 -1.08 -24.35
N GLU A 59 -5.56 -1.81 -25.36
CA GLU A 59 -4.29 -2.56 -25.33
C GLU A 59 -3.09 -1.72 -24.80
N PRO A 60 -2.88 -0.47 -25.29
CA PRO A 60 -2.11 0.57 -24.63
C PRO A 60 -2.03 0.59 -23.09
N VAL A 61 -3.19 0.60 -22.43
CA VAL A 61 -3.33 0.72 -20.97
C VAL A 61 -3.01 -0.62 -20.33
N LYS A 62 -3.49 -1.72 -20.92
CA LYS A 62 -3.20 -3.07 -20.46
C LYS A 62 -1.69 -3.37 -20.45
N ILE A 63 -0.98 -2.97 -21.50
CA ILE A 63 0.49 -3.08 -21.58
C ILE A 63 1.15 -2.29 -20.46
N LEU A 64 0.76 -1.03 -20.24
CA LEU A 64 1.34 -0.18 -19.20
C LEU A 64 1.23 -0.80 -17.79
N PHE A 65 0.07 -1.34 -17.42
CA PHE A 65 -0.13 -2.00 -16.12
C PHE A 65 0.60 -3.35 -16.03
N SER A 66 0.72 -4.08 -17.14
CA SER A 66 1.50 -5.32 -17.18
C SER A 66 3.00 -5.06 -17.04
N GLU A 67 3.53 -4.03 -17.71
CA GLU A 67 4.91 -3.57 -17.59
C GLU A 67 5.23 -3.10 -16.16
N ALA A 68 4.27 -2.49 -15.46
CA ALA A 68 4.45 -2.08 -14.07
C ALA A 68 4.66 -3.28 -13.13
N GLN A 69 3.88 -4.36 -13.30
CA GLN A 69 4.08 -5.61 -12.55
C GLN A 69 5.46 -6.23 -12.82
N GLN A 70 5.93 -6.16 -14.07
CA GLN A 70 7.28 -6.61 -14.43
C GLN A 70 8.37 -5.72 -13.80
N THR A 71 8.19 -4.40 -13.82
CA THR A 71 9.13 -3.42 -13.25
C THR A 71 9.36 -3.65 -11.76
N PHE A 72 8.30 -4.02 -11.02
CA PHE A 72 8.40 -4.36 -9.60
C PHE A 72 8.89 -5.78 -9.32
N GLY A 73 9.12 -6.60 -10.35
CA GLY A 73 9.51 -8.00 -10.19
C GLY A 73 8.45 -8.82 -9.47
N VAL A 74 7.16 -8.61 -9.81
CA VAL A 74 6.07 -9.50 -9.39
C VAL A 74 6.34 -10.89 -9.96
N ALA A 75 6.30 -11.91 -9.11
CA ALA A 75 6.53 -13.29 -9.51
C ALA A 75 5.49 -13.74 -10.55
N GLU A 76 5.88 -14.57 -11.51
CA GLU A 76 5.01 -14.96 -12.63
C GLU A 76 3.68 -15.56 -12.16
N CYS A 77 3.70 -16.41 -11.14
CA CYS A 77 2.51 -17.03 -10.55
C CYS A 77 1.60 -16.06 -9.79
N SER A 78 2.09 -14.84 -9.49
CA SER A 78 1.37 -13.81 -8.74
C SER A 78 0.98 -12.63 -9.62
N LYS A 79 1.34 -12.64 -10.90
CA LYS A 79 0.91 -11.60 -11.84
C LYS A 79 -0.60 -11.68 -12.01
N LEU A 80 -1.24 -10.53 -11.95
CA LEU A 80 -2.68 -10.42 -12.09
C LEU A 80 -3.07 -9.96 -13.49
N PRO A 81 -4.13 -10.54 -14.08
CA PRO A 81 -4.71 -10.01 -15.31
C PRO A 81 -5.21 -8.57 -15.07
N VAL A 82 -5.04 -7.72 -16.07
CA VAL A 82 -5.49 -6.32 -16.04
C VAL A 82 -6.83 -6.20 -16.75
N LYS A 83 -7.83 -5.63 -16.07
CA LYS A 83 -9.22 -5.51 -16.55
C LYS A 83 -9.77 -4.11 -16.28
N GLY A 84 -10.79 -3.69 -17.03
CA GLY A 84 -11.45 -2.41 -16.84
C GLY A 84 -12.70 -2.53 -15.99
N PHE A 85 -13.07 -1.48 -15.28
CA PHE A 85 -14.38 -1.36 -14.62
C PHE A 85 -14.99 0.03 -14.84
N SER A 86 -16.32 0.10 -14.90
CA SER A 86 -17.07 1.36 -15.00
C SER A 86 -17.44 1.88 -13.61
N SER A 87 -17.68 3.18 -13.51
CA SER A 87 -18.11 3.80 -12.25
C SER A 87 -19.50 3.35 -11.78
N GLU A 88 -20.33 2.88 -12.70
CA GLU A 88 -21.65 2.31 -12.37
C GLU A 88 -21.52 0.98 -11.60
N ASN A 89 -20.37 0.32 -11.72
CA ASN A 89 -19.99 -0.90 -11.02
C ASN A 89 -19.05 -0.63 -9.81
N TYR A 90 -19.02 0.60 -9.26
CA TYR A 90 -18.19 0.88 -8.07
C TYR A 90 -18.66 0.13 -6.82
N HIS A 91 -19.97 -0.08 -6.67
CA HIS A 91 -20.56 -0.74 -5.51
C HIS A 91 -20.13 -2.21 -5.38
N THR A 92 -19.82 -2.87 -6.50
CA THR A 92 -19.34 -4.26 -6.54
C THR A 92 -17.87 -4.41 -6.11
N LEU A 93 -17.11 -3.32 -6.00
CA LEU A 93 -15.71 -3.33 -5.57
C LEU A 93 -15.51 -3.19 -4.05
N ASN A 94 -16.59 -3.06 -3.25
CA ASN A 94 -16.53 -2.76 -1.80
C ASN A 94 -15.52 -1.63 -1.47
N TYR A 95 -15.46 -0.60 -2.31
CA TYR A 95 -14.45 0.46 -2.22
C TYR A 95 -15.08 1.81 -1.84
N ASP A 96 -14.35 2.61 -1.06
CA ASP A 96 -14.78 3.93 -0.60
C ASP A 96 -14.89 4.90 -1.78
N LEU A 97 -16.14 5.28 -2.10
CA LEU A 97 -16.53 6.14 -3.22
C LEU A 97 -15.83 7.52 -3.23
N ASN A 98 -15.23 7.92 -2.10
CA ASN A 98 -14.52 9.20 -1.97
C ASN A 98 -13.07 9.17 -2.46
N LYS A 99 -12.52 8.00 -2.78
CA LYS A 99 -11.15 7.85 -3.30
C LYS A 99 -11.21 7.71 -4.83
N HIS A 100 -10.86 8.78 -5.55
CA HIS A 100 -10.66 8.77 -7.01
C HIS A 100 -9.44 7.90 -7.39
N ALA A 101 -9.55 6.59 -7.24
CA ALA A 101 -8.50 5.64 -7.58
C ALA A 101 -8.44 5.41 -9.11
N ILE A 102 -7.22 5.45 -9.66
CA ILE A 102 -6.95 5.17 -11.08
C ILE A 102 -7.21 3.69 -11.37
N ALA A 103 -6.85 2.83 -10.42
CA ALA A 103 -7.01 1.39 -10.48
C ALA A 103 -7.10 0.83 -9.06
N VAL A 104 -7.46 -0.44 -8.93
CA VAL A 104 -7.57 -1.17 -7.67
C VAL A 104 -7.04 -2.59 -7.86
N THR A 105 -6.18 -3.01 -6.94
CA THR A 105 -5.69 -4.38 -6.87
C THR A 105 -6.61 -5.28 -6.05
N THR A 106 -7.02 -6.38 -6.66
CA THR A 106 -7.87 -7.43 -6.06
C THR A 106 -7.08 -8.75 -6.01
N PRO A 107 -7.55 -9.81 -5.33
CA PRO A 107 -6.88 -11.11 -5.36
C PRO A 107 -6.75 -11.74 -6.75
N ASN A 108 -7.67 -11.41 -7.67
CA ASN A 108 -7.81 -12.10 -8.95
C ASN A 108 -7.43 -11.25 -10.17
N TYR A 109 -7.44 -9.93 -10.04
CA TYR A 109 -7.16 -9.00 -11.14
C TYR A 109 -6.78 -7.60 -10.64
N LEU A 110 -6.13 -6.85 -11.52
CA LEU A 110 -5.92 -5.42 -11.39
C LEU A 110 -7.00 -4.69 -12.19
N ALA A 111 -7.91 -4.02 -11.50
CA ALA A 111 -9.06 -3.35 -12.10
C ALA A 111 -8.73 -1.87 -12.37
N VAL A 112 -8.80 -1.39 -13.61
CA VAL A 112 -8.54 0.00 -14.01
C VAL A 112 -9.85 0.73 -14.23
N ASN A 113 -9.97 1.94 -13.69
CA ASN A 113 -11.16 2.75 -13.83
C ASN A 113 -11.27 3.34 -15.26
N MET A 114 -12.31 2.96 -15.99
CA MET A 114 -12.55 3.43 -17.35
C MET A 114 -12.81 4.94 -17.44
N GLU A 115 -13.36 5.56 -16.40
CA GLU A 115 -13.58 7.01 -16.36
C GLU A 115 -12.26 7.78 -16.31
N PHE A 116 -11.24 7.22 -15.67
CA PHE A 116 -9.89 7.81 -15.69
C PHE A 116 -9.29 7.78 -17.10
N ILE A 117 -9.56 6.74 -17.88
CA ILE A 117 -9.11 6.64 -19.27
C ILE A 117 -9.81 7.68 -20.14
N LYS A 118 -11.14 7.83 -20.00
CA LYS A 118 -11.93 8.82 -20.74
C LYS A 118 -11.54 10.27 -20.45
N GLN A 119 -11.04 10.56 -19.26
CA GLN A 119 -10.59 11.90 -18.85
C GLN A 119 -9.20 12.28 -19.39
N GLU A 120 -8.53 11.39 -20.14
CA GLU A 120 -7.26 11.65 -20.82
C GLU A 120 -6.19 12.23 -19.87
N HIS A 121 -5.99 11.63 -18.68
CA HIS A 121 -4.98 12.12 -17.73
C HIS A 121 -3.54 12.10 -18.29
N PRO A 122 -2.54 12.65 -17.61
CA PRO A 122 -1.17 12.61 -18.11
C PRO A 122 -0.50 11.22 -18.03
N TYR A 123 0.48 10.95 -18.90
CA TYR A 123 1.21 9.67 -18.95
C TYR A 123 1.80 9.27 -17.60
N GLY A 124 2.55 10.18 -16.97
CA GLY A 124 3.17 9.96 -15.67
C GLY A 124 2.17 9.66 -14.57
N ALA A 125 0.93 10.12 -14.72
CA ALA A 125 -0.14 9.87 -13.76
C ALA A 125 -0.61 8.41 -13.81
N PHE A 126 -0.87 7.84 -15.00
CA PHE A 126 -1.18 6.41 -15.08
C PHE A 126 0.04 5.55 -14.80
N ARG A 127 1.24 5.95 -15.23
CA ARG A 127 2.45 5.18 -14.91
C ARG A 127 2.63 5.09 -13.39
N GLN A 128 2.39 6.18 -12.66
CA GLN A 128 2.43 6.17 -11.20
C GLN A 128 1.34 5.28 -10.61
N GLY A 129 0.09 5.37 -11.08
CA GLY A 129 -1.00 4.49 -10.63
C GLY A 129 -0.73 3.01 -10.90
N ALA A 130 -0.21 2.68 -12.09
CA ALA A 130 0.15 1.31 -12.46
C ALA A 130 1.25 0.75 -11.56
N LEU A 131 2.28 1.55 -11.27
CA LEU A 131 3.36 1.22 -10.35
C LEU A 131 2.86 1.12 -8.89
N HIS A 132 1.90 1.95 -8.50
CA HIS A 132 1.28 1.91 -7.17
C HIS A 132 0.54 0.59 -6.97
N GLU A 133 -0.33 0.22 -7.90
CA GLU A 133 -1.05 -1.06 -7.85
C GLU A 133 -0.11 -2.27 -7.92
N ALA A 134 0.91 -2.22 -8.79
CA ALA A 134 1.92 -3.27 -8.85
C ALA A 134 2.68 -3.45 -7.52
N THR A 135 2.84 -2.40 -6.73
CA THR A 135 3.45 -2.48 -5.40
C THR A 135 2.59 -3.30 -4.44
N HIS A 136 1.27 -3.12 -4.48
CA HIS A 136 0.34 -3.89 -3.65
C HIS A 136 0.36 -5.39 -3.98
N ILE A 137 0.56 -5.72 -5.26
CA ILE A 137 0.71 -7.12 -5.71
C ILE A 137 2.07 -7.67 -5.24
N LYS A 138 3.16 -6.93 -5.49
CA LYS A 138 4.53 -7.35 -5.16
C LYS A 138 4.71 -7.72 -3.69
N TYR A 139 4.11 -6.94 -2.80
CA TYR A 139 4.22 -7.16 -1.35
C TYR A 139 2.97 -7.77 -0.74
N ASN A 140 2.09 -8.33 -1.57
CA ASN A 140 0.95 -9.12 -1.16
C ASN A 140 0.16 -8.46 -0.01
N ASP A 141 -0.27 -7.23 -0.25
CA ASP A 141 -0.97 -6.41 0.72
C ASP A 141 -2.20 -7.11 1.32
N PRO A 142 -2.98 -7.94 0.59
CA PRO A 142 -4.03 -8.76 1.20
C PRO A 142 -3.51 -9.70 2.29
N PHE A 143 -2.37 -10.37 2.08
CA PHE A 143 -1.76 -11.23 3.09
C PHE A 143 -1.24 -10.43 4.29
N LEU A 144 -0.61 -9.27 4.05
CA LEU A 144 -0.17 -8.40 5.16
C LEU A 144 -1.34 -7.89 5.98
N LYS A 145 -2.43 -7.46 5.32
CA LYS A 145 -3.68 -7.11 5.99
C LYS A 145 -4.24 -8.27 6.79
N PHE A 146 -4.26 -9.47 6.21
CA PHE A 146 -4.72 -10.68 6.91
C PHE A 146 -3.90 -10.95 8.17
N ILE A 147 -2.57 -10.98 8.09
CA ILE A 147 -1.71 -11.23 9.27
C ILE A 147 -1.87 -10.12 10.33
N LEU A 148 -1.99 -8.87 9.90
CA LEU A 148 -1.98 -7.72 10.81
C LEU A 148 -3.37 -7.39 11.38
N HIS A 149 -4.46 -7.84 10.73
CA HIS A 149 -5.84 -7.63 11.19
C HIS A 149 -6.46 -8.88 11.80
N ASP A 150 -6.02 -10.08 11.41
CA ASP A 150 -6.59 -11.30 11.96
C ASP A 150 -5.96 -11.65 13.31
N TYR A 151 -6.56 -11.10 14.35
CA TYR A 151 -6.21 -11.38 15.74
C TYR A 151 -6.31 -12.86 16.09
N SER A 152 -7.02 -13.69 15.32
CA SER A 152 -7.06 -15.14 15.56
C SER A 152 -5.68 -15.78 15.37
N ILE A 153 -4.85 -15.27 14.45
CA ILE A 153 -3.49 -15.75 14.21
C ILE A 153 -2.57 -15.31 15.35
N LEU A 154 -2.66 -14.04 15.75
CA LEU A 154 -1.89 -13.53 16.88
C LEU A 154 -2.28 -14.25 18.19
N PHE A 155 -3.57 -14.47 18.40
CA PHE A 155 -4.10 -15.25 19.52
C PHE A 155 -3.61 -16.70 19.48
N LEU A 156 -3.63 -17.35 18.31
CA LEU A 156 -3.12 -18.70 18.14
C LEU A 156 -1.62 -18.78 18.43
N ALA A 157 -0.83 -17.81 17.94
CA ALA A 157 0.61 -17.74 18.23
C ALA A 157 0.88 -17.54 19.73
N LEU A 158 0.14 -16.64 20.39
CA LEU A 158 0.22 -16.43 21.84
C LEU A 158 -0.18 -17.71 22.60
N LEU A 159 -1.22 -18.41 22.15
CA LEU A 159 -1.66 -19.68 22.74
C LEU A 159 -0.59 -20.78 22.60
N ILE A 160 0.06 -20.89 21.43
CA ILE A 160 1.16 -21.84 21.21
C ILE A 160 2.33 -21.51 22.15
N ILE A 161 2.70 -20.24 22.27
CA ILE A 161 3.75 -19.80 23.20
C ILE A 161 3.38 -20.15 24.65
N PHE A 162 2.13 -19.91 25.06
CA PHE A 162 1.63 -20.29 26.39
C PHE A 162 1.76 -21.79 26.65
N ILE A 163 1.37 -22.63 25.68
CA ILE A 163 1.48 -24.09 25.79
C ILE A 163 2.96 -24.49 25.94
N ILE A 164 3.88 -23.88 25.18
CA ILE A 164 5.31 -24.14 25.31
C ILE A 164 5.81 -23.79 26.73
N PHE A 165 5.44 -22.62 27.26
CA PHE A 165 5.79 -22.23 28.63
C PHE A 165 5.20 -23.18 29.68
N LEU A 166 3.97 -23.68 29.47
CA LEU A 166 3.33 -24.65 30.34
C LEU A 166 4.10 -25.98 30.35
N ILE A 167 4.53 -26.47 29.19
CA ILE A 167 5.35 -27.68 29.07
C ILE A 167 6.68 -27.50 29.80
N ILE A 168 7.36 -26.37 29.59
CA ILE A 168 8.61 -26.04 30.28
C ILE A 168 8.42 -26.04 31.80
N PHE A 169 7.33 -25.45 32.29
CA PHE A 169 6.98 -25.44 33.71
C PHE A 169 6.77 -26.85 34.28
N VAL A 170 6.06 -27.72 33.55
CA VAL A 170 5.85 -29.12 33.95
C VAL A 170 7.18 -29.86 34.05
N ILE A 171 8.07 -29.72 33.05
CA ILE A 171 9.39 -30.36 33.03
C ILE A 171 10.22 -29.91 34.24
N ILE A 172 10.32 -28.59 34.49
CA ILE A 172 11.04 -28.04 35.64
C ILE A 172 10.45 -28.55 36.96
N SER A 173 9.12 -28.70 37.03
CA SER A 173 8.41 -29.20 38.19
C SER A 173 8.71 -30.68 38.48
N ILE A 174 8.82 -31.51 37.45
CA ILE A 174 9.21 -32.92 37.57
C ILE A 174 10.67 -33.04 38.03
N LEU A 175 11.58 -32.24 37.46
CA LEU A 175 13.03 -32.31 37.73
C LEU A 175 13.46 -31.77 39.11
N GLN A 176 12.52 -31.39 39.99
CA GLN A 176 12.83 -30.82 41.32
C GLN A 176 13.76 -29.58 41.30
N LEU A 177 13.91 -28.94 40.14
CA LEU A 177 14.74 -27.74 39.96
C LEU A 177 14.18 -26.55 40.73
N PHE A 178 15.08 -25.85 41.44
CA PHE A 178 14.91 -24.63 42.25
C PHE A 178 13.48 -24.08 42.42
N LEU A 179 12.97 -24.16 43.65
CA LEU A 179 11.63 -23.67 44.05
C LEU A 179 11.34 -22.22 43.60
N VAL A 180 12.34 -21.33 43.70
CA VAL A 180 12.21 -19.91 43.31
C VAL A 180 11.91 -19.75 41.82
N PHE A 181 12.56 -20.56 40.97
CA PHE A 181 12.37 -20.49 39.52
C PHE A 181 10.96 -20.95 39.10
N ARG A 182 10.40 -21.93 39.82
CA ARG A 182 9.02 -22.40 39.61
C ARG A 182 8.00 -21.33 39.91
N ILE A 183 8.16 -20.62 41.03
CA ILE A 183 7.26 -19.53 41.42
C ILE A 183 7.30 -18.42 40.36
N PHE A 184 8.49 -18.08 39.85
CA PHE A 184 8.63 -17.06 38.81
C PHE A 184 7.93 -17.45 37.50
N ILE A 185 8.13 -18.68 37.02
CA ILE A 185 7.45 -19.18 35.81
C ILE A 185 5.94 -19.28 36.02
N PHE A 186 5.49 -19.72 37.20
CA PHE A 186 4.07 -19.80 37.52
C PHE A 186 3.41 -18.41 37.48
N ILE A 187 4.05 -17.40 38.08
CA ILE A 187 3.57 -16.00 38.02
C ILE A 187 3.56 -15.51 36.57
N ALA A 188 4.61 -15.79 35.79
CA ALA A 188 4.67 -15.41 34.37
C ALA A 188 3.53 -16.07 33.56
N LEU A 189 3.26 -17.36 33.79
CA LEU A 189 2.12 -18.08 33.18
C LEU A 189 0.78 -17.48 33.59
N LEU A 190 0.62 -17.09 34.86
CA LEU A 190 -0.62 -16.51 35.37
C LEU A 190 -0.88 -15.12 34.74
N LEU A 191 0.15 -14.30 34.63
CA LEU A 191 0.09 -13.01 33.92
C LEU A 191 -0.20 -13.21 32.43
N PHE A 192 0.43 -14.19 31.79
CA PHE A 192 0.21 -14.51 30.39
C PHE A 192 -1.21 -15.04 30.12
N TYR A 193 -1.74 -15.87 31.02
CA TYR A 193 -3.12 -16.36 30.96
C TYR A 193 -4.14 -15.23 31.14
N ILE A 194 -3.90 -14.31 32.08
CA ILE A 194 -4.72 -13.11 32.24
C ILE A 194 -4.70 -12.29 30.94
N LEU A 195 -3.52 -12.07 30.33
CA LEU A 195 -3.39 -11.42 29.03
C LEU A 195 -4.17 -12.16 27.93
N LEU A 196 -4.15 -13.49 27.88
CA LEU A 196 -4.95 -14.29 26.92
C LEU A 196 -6.45 -14.17 27.15
N CYS A 197 -6.90 -14.11 28.41
CA CYS A 197 -8.32 -13.91 28.75
C CYS A 197 -8.79 -12.49 28.37
N PHE A 198 -7.96 -11.47 28.61
CA PHE A 198 -8.17 -10.13 28.06
C PHE A 198 -8.08 -10.12 26.53
N ALA A 199 -7.24 -10.99 25.95
CA ALA A 199 -7.11 -11.16 24.52
C ALA A 199 -8.37 -11.79 23.87
N LYS A 200 -9.24 -12.41 24.67
CA LYS A 200 -10.46 -13.08 24.21
C LYS A 200 -11.70 -12.21 24.33
N THR A 201 -11.69 -11.18 25.20
CA THR A 201 -12.83 -10.28 25.36
C THR A 201 -12.87 -9.27 24.22
N GLU A 202 -13.91 -9.34 23.39
CA GLU A 202 -14.06 -8.59 22.13
C GLU A 202 -13.84 -7.06 22.23
N GLY A 203 -14.03 -6.47 23.42
CA GLY A 203 -13.94 -5.03 23.63
C GLY A 203 -12.53 -4.44 23.58
N PHE A 204 -11.50 -5.20 23.96
CA PHE A 204 -10.12 -4.70 23.93
C PHE A 204 -9.59 -4.62 22.50
N PHE A 205 -9.80 -5.66 21.68
CA PHE A 205 -9.37 -5.61 20.28
C PHE A 205 -10.12 -4.55 19.52
N LYS A 206 -11.43 -4.36 19.69
CA LYS A 206 -12.21 -3.37 18.90
C LYS A 206 -11.63 -1.95 18.90
N ILE A 207 -11.05 -1.47 20.01
CA ILE A 207 -10.44 -0.12 20.09
C ILE A 207 -9.05 -0.11 19.44
N PHE A 208 -8.25 -1.17 19.64
CA PHE A 208 -6.97 -1.32 18.95
C PHE A 208 -7.14 -1.66 17.45
N ASP A 209 -8.29 -2.22 17.08
CA ASP A 209 -8.65 -2.69 15.73
C ASP A 209 -8.86 -1.53 14.79
N SER A 210 -9.61 -0.49 15.20
CA SER A 210 -9.76 0.69 14.35
C SER A 210 -8.43 1.41 14.12
N ASP A 211 -7.60 1.57 15.16
CA ASP A 211 -6.34 2.32 15.06
C ASP A 211 -5.28 1.53 14.30
N LEU A 212 -5.16 0.23 14.55
CA LEU A 212 -4.25 -0.66 13.82
C LEU A 212 -4.70 -0.81 12.37
N ARG A 213 -6.00 -1.00 12.10
CA ARG A 213 -6.56 -1.04 10.74
C ARG A 213 -6.25 0.23 9.97
N ASN A 214 -6.56 1.39 10.56
CA ASN A 214 -6.26 2.67 9.94
C ASN A 214 -4.74 2.86 9.74
N TRP A 215 -3.90 2.42 10.69
CA TRP A 215 -2.45 2.51 10.55
C TRP A 215 -1.92 1.62 9.42
N VAL A 216 -2.35 0.36 9.34
CA VAL A 216 -1.93 -0.57 8.28
C VAL A 216 -2.36 -0.04 6.92
N GLU A 217 -3.60 0.41 6.76
CA GLU A 217 -4.06 0.98 5.49
C GLU A 217 -3.21 2.17 5.07
N LYS A 218 -2.94 3.12 5.97
CA LYS A 218 -2.08 4.27 5.67
C LYS A 218 -0.65 3.85 5.34
N TYR A 219 -0.09 2.87 6.05
CA TYR A 219 1.24 2.34 5.77
C TYR A 219 1.33 1.76 4.36
N LEU A 220 0.37 0.93 3.98
CA LEU A 220 0.36 0.23 2.69
C LEU A 220 0.22 1.21 1.52
N GLU A 221 -0.70 2.17 1.60
CA GLU A 221 -0.89 3.21 0.58
C GLU A 221 0.36 4.11 0.46
N GLN A 222 0.96 4.52 1.59
CA GLN A 222 2.17 5.35 1.56
C GLN A 222 3.37 4.60 1.01
N ARG A 223 3.47 3.29 1.27
CA ARG A 223 4.51 2.43 0.70
C ARG A 223 4.33 2.35 -0.81
N ALA A 224 3.11 2.08 -1.29
CA ALA A 224 2.80 2.02 -2.71
C ALA A 224 3.12 3.33 -3.43
N ASP A 225 2.79 4.48 -2.84
CA ASP A 225 3.21 5.78 -3.36
C ASP A 225 4.73 5.94 -3.36
N THR A 226 5.38 5.69 -2.23
CA THR A 226 6.84 5.89 -2.10
C THR A 226 7.60 5.04 -3.11
N GLU A 227 7.23 3.77 -3.26
CA GLU A 227 7.87 2.86 -4.20
C GLU A 227 7.51 3.18 -5.64
N SER A 228 6.26 3.52 -5.95
CA SER A 228 5.88 3.92 -7.32
C SER A 228 6.64 5.16 -7.78
N PHE A 229 6.78 6.19 -6.93
CA PHE A 229 7.54 7.38 -7.27
C PHE A 229 9.05 7.12 -7.42
N LYS A 230 9.65 6.20 -6.66
CA LYS A 230 11.05 5.80 -6.84
C LYS A 230 11.29 5.14 -8.20
N ASN A 231 10.32 4.36 -8.67
CA ASN A 231 10.36 3.61 -9.92
C ASN A 231 9.80 4.37 -11.13
N LEU A 232 9.39 5.63 -10.96
CA LEU A 232 9.11 6.50 -12.10
C LEU A 232 10.41 6.81 -12.85
N ASP A 233 10.34 6.91 -14.16
CA ASP A 233 11.54 7.06 -14.98
C ASP A 233 12.14 8.47 -14.92
N CYS A 234 11.30 9.50 -14.77
CA CYS A 234 11.71 10.88 -15.01
C CYS A 234 10.99 11.96 -14.20
N TYR A 235 11.58 13.16 -14.15
CA TYR A 235 11.02 14.28 -13.39
C TYR A 235 9.74 14.90 -14.00
N GLU A 236 9.47 14.67 -15.30
CA GLU A 236 8.21 15.08 -15.93
C GLU A 236 7.08 14.11 -15.58
N CYS A 237 7.33 12.80 -15.50
CA CYS A 237 6.37 11.83 -14.96
C CYS A 237 5.97 12.19 -13.52
N VAL A 238 6.94 12.55 -12.67
CA VAL A 238 6.66 12.96 -11.28
C VAL A 238 5.81 14.24 -11.23
N LYS A 239 6.08 15.19 -12.13
CA LYS A 239 5.28 16.44 -12.25
C LYS A 239 3.84 16.16 -12.66
N GLU A 240 3.65 15.20 -13.56
CA GLU A 240 2.37 14.73 -14.07
C GLU A 240 1.56 13.99 -13.01
N ALA A 241 2.15 13.03 -12.31
CA ALA A 241 1.50 12.28 -11.23
C ALA A 241 1.02 13.19 -10.09
N ARG A 242 1.77 14.25 -9.79
CA ARG A 242 1.42 15.24 -8.76
C ARG A 242 0.06 15.92 -8.99
N TYR A 243 -0.47 15.93 -10.21
CA TYR A 243 -1.79 16.55 -10.44
C TYR A 243 -2.92 15.74 -9.81
N LEU A 244 -2.75 14.43 -9.67
CA LEU A 244 -3.74 13.53 -9.07
C LEU A 244 -3.61 13.48 -7.54
N LEU A 245 -2.38 13.53 -7.04
CA LEU A 245 -2.07 13.47 -5.61
C LEU A 245 -1.93 14.89 -5.03
N ASN A 246 -3.06 15.60 -4.92
CA ASN A 246 -3.11 16.93 -4.30
C ASN A 246 -3.31 16.83 -2.78
N THR A 247 -2.39 16.12 -2.13
CA THR A 247 -2.39 15.87 -0.68
C THR A 247 -1.47 16.88 -0.01
N ASP A 248 -1.96 17.66 0.95
CA ASP A 248 -1.10 18.47 1.81
C ASP A 248 -0.47 17.59 2.92
N ASP A 249 0.43 18.16 3.72
CA ASP A 249 1.15 17.40 4.76
C ASP A 249 0.23 16.91 5.89
N GLU A 250 -0.90 17.57 6.15
CA GLU A 250 -1.89 17.10 7.13
C GLU A 250 -2.73 15.96 6.56
N LYS A 251 -3.15 16.08 5.30
CA LYS A 251 -3.86 15.03 4.57
C LYS A 251 -3.00 13.78 4.36
N GLU A 252 -1.68 13.88 4.23
CA GLU A 252 -0.81 12.71 4.17
C GLU A 252 -0.90 11.88 5.46
N LYS A 253 -0.90 12.52 6.64
CA LYS A 253 -1.07 11.81 7.93
C LYS A 253 -2.42 11.11 8.04
N ASN A 254 -3.43 11.68 7.39
CA ASN A 254 -4.80 11.17 7.46
C ASN A 254 -5.12 10.12 6.40
N SER A 255 -4.49 10.19 5.22
CA SER A 255 -4.83 9.34 4.08
C SER A 255 -3.80 8.28 3.75
N GLY A 256 -2.53 8.46 4.14
CA GLY A 256 -1.44 7.61 3.69
C GLY A 256 -0.78 8.08 2.39
N TYR A 257 -1.46 8.86 1.55
CA TYR A 257 -0.89 9.31 0.26
C TYR A 257 0.22 10.34 0.44
N LEU A 258 1.24 10.30 -0.42
CA LEU A 258 2.36 11.25 -0.37
C LEU A 258 1.91 12.70 -0.61
N SER A 259 2.49 13.61 0.16
CA SER A 259 2.20 15.03 0.08
C SER A 259 2.86 15.66 -1.13
N VAL A 260 2.26 16.75 -1.59
CA VAL A 260 2.77 17.60 -2.66
C VAL A 260 4.20 18.06 -2.39
N ASN A 261 4.59 18.26 -1.12
CA ASN A 261 5.93 18.68 -0.75
C ASN A 261 6.96 17.56 -0.95
N ARG A 262 6.67 16.35 -0.50
CA ARG A 262 7.52 15.18 -0.75
C ARG A 262 7.64 14.85 -2.24
N ILE A 263 6.53 14.93 -2.98
CA ILE A 263 6.54 14.74 -4.44
C ILE A 263 7.39 15.80 -5.14
N LYS A 264 7.39 17.06 -4.67
CA LYS A 264 8.30 18.11 -5.19
C LYS A 264 9.77 17.78 -4.92
N GLU A 265 10.12 17.20 -3.78
CA GLU A 265 11.48 16.77 -3.46
C GLU A 265 11.95 15.66 -4.39
N ILE A 266 11.13 14.63 -4.60
CA ILE A 266 11.38 13.56 -5.58
C ILE A 266 11.63 14.15 -6.97
N ARG A 267 10.76 15.07 -7.41
CA ARG A 267 10.92 15.74 -8.71
C ARG A 267 12.23 16.51 -8.81
N ARG A 268 12.61 17.26 -7.77
CA ARG A 268 13.88 18.01 -7.73
C ARG A 268 15.07 17.07 -7.85
N LYS A 269 15.06 15.95 -7.12
CA LYS A 269 16.09 14.92 -7.21
C LYS A 269 16.23 14.40 -8.64
N PHE A 270 15.14 13.94 -9.25
CA PHE A 270 15.19 13.40 -10.62
C PHE A 270 15.61 14.45 -11.64
N LYS A 271 15.23 15.72 -11.42
CA LYS A 271 15.66 16.83 -12.27
C LYS A 271 17.16 17.10 -12.14
N ASN A 272 17.71 17.07 -10.93
CA ASN A 272 19.14 17.23 -10.70
C ASN A 272 19.95 16.06 -11.29
N GLU A 273 19.37 14.86 -11.30
CA GLU A 273 19.91 13.67 -11.97
C GLU A 273 19.71 13.69 -13.50
N ASN A 274 19.09 14.74 -14.07
CA ASN A 274 18.75 14.87 -15.50
C ASN A 274 17.97 13.66 -16.07
N ARG A 275 17.14 13.02 -15.24
CA ARG A 275 16.34 11.87 -15.65
C ARG A 275 15.17 12.30 -16.52
N VAL A 276 15.24 11.97 -17.81
CA VAL A 276 14.14 12.14 -18.80
C VAL A 276 13.89 10.79 -19.46
N CYS A 277 12.64 10.34 -19.48
CA CYS A 277 12.27 9.08 -20.13
C CYS A 277 11.99 9.32 -21.61
N ASP A 278 12.01 8.26 -22.41
CA ASP A 278 11.90 8.39 -23.87
C ASP A 278 10.56 8.97 -24.31
N VAL A 279 9.49 8.69 -23.54
CA VAL A 279 8.17 9.30 -23.71
C VAL A 279 8.25 10.83 -23.62
N HIS A 280 8.99 11.36 -22.64
CA HIS A 280 9.19 12.80 -22.44
C HIS A 280 10.36 13.40 -23.22
N LYS A 281 11.22 12.60 -23.86
CA LYS A 281 12.20 13.10 -24.84
C LYS A 281 11.53 13.39 -26.19
N ASN A 282 10.55 12.59 -26.59
CA ASN A 282 9.94 12.61 -27.92
C ASN A 282 8.63 13.42 -28.00
N ILE A 283 8.56 14.57 -27.31
CA ILE A 283 7.35 15.39 -27.11
C ILE A 283 6.73 15.98 -28.40
N LYS A 284 7.41 15.91 -29.55
CA LYS A 284 7.05 16.68 -30.76
C LYS A 284 5.70 16.36 -31.42
N GLU A 285 4.97 15.32 -31.00
CA GLU A 285 3.77 14.84 -31.72
C GLU A 285 2.45 14.80 -30.93
N ARG A 286 2.37 15.29 -29.68
CA ARG A 286 1.23 14.96 -28.78
C ARG A 286 0.18 16.07 -28.63
N ARG A 287 -1.10 15.67 -28.50
CA ARG A 287 -2.24 16.56 -28.23
C ARG A 287 -2.04 17.35 -26.93
N LYS A 288 -2.25 18.67 -27.02
CA LYS A 288 -2.16 19.61 -25.91
C LYS A 288 -3.54 19.69 -25.24
N ILE A 289 -3.67 19.22 -24.01
CA ILE A 289 -4.89 19.40 -23.23
C ILE A 289 -4.67 20.45 -22.14
N GLU A 290 -5.68 21.30 -21.98
CA GLU A 290 -5.75 22.31 -20.95
C GLU A 290 -6.54 21.74 -19.78
N VAL A 291 -5.86 21.45 -18.66
CA VAL A 291 -6.49 20.85 -17.48
C VAL A 291 -7.03 21.95 -16.58
N CYS A 292 -8.33 21.89 -16.28
CA CYS A 292 -9.01 22.80 -15.36
C CYS A 292 -8.78 22.40 -13.90
N LYS A 293 -8.27 23.32 -13.06
CA LYS A 293 -8.33 23.16 -11.60
C LYS A 293 -9.63 23.76 -11.07
N GLN A 294 -10.28 23.04 -10.16
CA GLN A 294 -11.53 23.42 -9.48
C GLN A 294 -11.41 24.59 -8.48
N ASP A 295 -10.36 25.44 -8.55
CA ASP A 295 -10.21 26.59 -7.65
C ASP A 295 -9.96 27.90 -8.40
N LYS A 296 -10.66 28.95 -7.94
CA LYS A 296 -11.00 30.21 -8.63
C LYS A 296 -9.85 31.19 -8.94
N ASN A 297 -8.58 30.81 -8.84
CA ASN A 297 -7.45 31.71 -9.15
C ASN A 297 -6.51 31.09 -10.20
N TRP A 298 -6.63 31.56 -11.44
CA TRP A 298 -6.18 30.84 -12.63
C TRP A 298 -4.92 31.38 -13.31
N LYS A 299 -4.02 30.45 -13.66
CA LYS A 299 -3.09 30.55 -14.81
C LYS A 299 -3.15 29.21 -15.56
N PRO A 300 -3.41 29.21 -16.89
CA PRO A 300 -3.46 27.97 -17.67
C PRO A 300 -2.11 27.26 -17.61
N LYS A 301 -2.12 25.97 -17.29
CA LYS A 301 -0.91 25.15 -17.26
C LYS A 301 -1.02 24.07 -18.32
N LYS A 302 -0.11 24.08 -19.29
CA LYS A 302 0.01 23.03 -20.31
C LYS A 302 0.32 21.71 -19.60
N VAL A 303 -0.54 20.71 -19.75
CA VAL A 303 -0.29 19.34 -19.26
C VAL A 303 -0.32 18.41 -20.48
N LEU A 304 0.68 17.54 -20.57
CA LEU A 304 0.79 16.56 -21.64
C LEU A 304 -0.15 15.40 -21.30
N THR A 305 -1.05 15.07 -22.20
CA THR A 305 -1.99 13.95 -22.05
C THR A 305 -1.65 12.85 -23.03
N PHE A 306 -2.35 11.72 -22.89
CA PHE A 306 -2.08 10.51 -23.65
C PHE A 306 -2.09 10.71 -25.17
N ASP A 307 -0.96 10.36 -25.78
CA ASP A 307 -0.93 9.55 -27.00
C ASP A 307 -0.17 8.28 -26.64
N ILE A 308 -0.85 7.22 -26.16
CA ILE A 308 -0.25 5.87 -26.22
C ILE A 308 -0.28 5.35 -27.68
N TYR A 309 -1.00 6.01 -28.59
CA TYR A 309 -1.17 5.57 -29.97
C TYR A 309 0.04 5.80 -30.89
N SER A 310 1.12 6.45 -30.43
CA SER A 310 2.26 6.78 -31.31
C SER A 310 3.28 5.65 -31.48
N LYS A 311 3.13 4.49 -30.81
CA LYS A 311 3.80 3.27 -31.26
C LYS A 311 2.93 2.61 -32.33
N LYS A 312 3.09 3.05 -33.59
CA LYS A 312 3.06 2.07 -34.67
C LYS A 312 4.14 1.06 -34.31
N CYS A 313 3.74 -0.15 -33.93
CA CYS A 313 4.65 -1.29 -33.99
C CYS A 313 5.22 -1.33 -35.42
N VAL A 314 6.53 -1.14 -35.53
CA VAL A 314 7.27 -1.41 -36.77
C VAL A 314 7.39 -2.91 -36.90
#